data_AF-A0A963WDB4-F1
#
_entry.id   AF-A0A963WDB4-F1
#
_cell.length_a   1.000
_cell.length_b   1.000
_cell.length_c   1.000
_cell.angle_alpha   90.00
_cell.angle_beta   90.00
_cell.angle_gamma   90.00
#
_symmetry.space_group_name_H-M   'P 1'
#
loop_
_entity.id
_entity.type
_entity.pdbx_description
1 polymer ?
#
loop_
_entity_poly.entity_id
_entity_poly.type
_entity_poly.pdbx_seq_one_letter_code
_entity_poly.pdbx_strand_id
1 'polypeptide(L)'
;MSIPTHWSEAADQPDAPATSLAGWWQRLGDARLSALVDEALRASPTVQSAIAALRQSRALVDVAAAGLVPSVGASASAQRSYSKAQGGSNSFGLGVDA
;
A
#
# COMPACT_ATOMS: atom_id res chain seq x y z
N MET A 1 -8.26 -22.18 20.56
CA MET A 1 -8.47 -21.29 21.72
C MET A 1 -9.86 -20.68 21.55
N SER A 2 -10.84 -21.08 22.35
CA SER A 2 -12.24 -20.65 22.22
C SER A 2 -12.45 -19.33 22.96
N ILE A 3 -12.89 -18.32 22.24
CA ILE A 3 -13.36 -17.05 22.81
C ILE A 3 -14.89 -17.07 22.92
N PRO A 4 -15.49 -16.47 23.96
CA PRO A 4 -16.94 -16.31 24.05
C PRO A 4 -17.49 -15.54 22.85
N THR A 5 -18.66 -15.94 22.35
CA THR A 5 -19.33 -15.27 21.22
C THR A 5 -20.09 -14.00 21.64
N HIS A 6 -20.21 -13.75 22.94
CA HIS A 6 -20.87 -12.58 23.51
C HIS A 6 -20.17 -12.12 24.79
N TRP A 7 -20.34 -10.84 25.12
CA TRP A 7 -19.92 -10.27 26.40
C TRP A 7 -20.94 -10.63 27.49
N SER A 8 -20.46 -10.95 28.70
CA SER A 8 -21.32 -11.38 29.82
C SER A 8 -22.24 -10.28 30.38
N GLU A 9 -21.95 -9.00 30.09
CA GLU A 9 -22.75 -7.85 30.55
C GLU A 9 -23.76 -7.34 29.52
N ALA A 10 -23.68 -7.79 28.26
CA ALA A 10 -24.63 -7.38 27.23
C ALA A 10 -25.90 -8.24 27.33
N ALA A 11 -26.83 -7.85 28.20
CA ALA A 11 -28.15 -8.46 28.26
C ALA A 11 -28.93 -8.23 26.94
N ASP A 12 -29.13 -9.32 26.21
CA ASP A 12 -30.12 -9.60 25.17
C ASP A 12 -30.48 -8.51 24.14
N GLN A 13 -29.75 -8.54 23.02
CA GLN A 13 -30.38 -8.62 21.70
C GLN A 13 -29.40 -9.25 20.70
N PRO A 14 -29.46 -10.58 20.48
CA PRO A 14 -28.51 -11.30 19.61
C PRO A 14 -28.56 -10.87 18.14
N ASP A 15 -29.63 -10.19 17.70
CA ASP A 15 -29.86 -9.77 16.30
C ASP A 15 -29.91 -8.24 16.09
N ALA A 16 -29.48 -7.44 17.06
CA ALA A 16 -29.40 -5.99 16.84
C ALA A 16 -28.34 -5.69 15.76
N PRO A 17 -28.65 -4.83 14.77
CA PRO A 17 -27.66 -4.46 13.76
C PRO A 17 -26.43 -3.84 14.44
N ALA A 18 -25.25 -4.33 14.07
CA ALA A 18 -23.99 -3.86 14.62
C ALA A 18 -23.93 -2.33 14.48
N THR A 19 -23.87 -1.66 15.62
CA THR A 19 -23.81 -0.20 15.62
C THR A 19 -22.46 0.23 15.07
N SER A 20 -22.47 1.06 14.02
CA SER A 20 -21.24 1.64 13.49
C SER A 20 -20.51 2.43 14.60
N LEU A 21 -19.27 2.04 14.87
CA LEU A 21 -18.36 2.72 15.78
C LEU A 21 -17.54 3.81 15.08
N ALA A 22 -17.77 4.03 13.77
CA ALA A 22 -17.20 5.17 13.08
C ALA A 22 -17.70 6.46 13.77
N GLY A 23 -16.78 7.32 14.21
CA GLY A 23 -17.14 8.55 14.92
C GLY A 23 -17.69 8.33 16.32
N TRP A 24 -17.43 7.19 16.98
CA TRP A 24 -17.98 6.90 18.32
C TRP A 24 -17.78 8.02 19.34
N TRP A 25 -16.67 8.76 19.24
CA TRP A 25 -16.33 9.88 20.13
C TRP A 25 -17.34 11.03 20.06
N GLN A 26 -18.07 11.20 18.96
CA GLN A 26 -19.11 12.23 18.81
C GLN A 26 -20.27 12.02 19.80
N ARG A 27 -20.49 10.78 20.25
CA ARG A 27 -21.56 10.44 21.22
C ARG A 27 -21.26 10.94 22.64
N LEU A 28 -20.02 11.35 22.90
CA LEU A 28 -19.63 11.96 24.18
C LEU A 28 -20.19 13.39 24.31
N GLY A 29 -20.66 14.00 23.22
CA GLY A 29 -21.26 15.34 23.24
C GLY A 29 -20.25 16.49 23.41
N ASP A 30 -18.95 16.22 23.27
CA ASP A 30 -17.90 17.23 23.40
C ASP A 30 -17.42 17.69 22.01
N ALA A 31 -17.77 18.93 21.66
CA ALA A 31 -17.39 19.57 20.41
C ALA A 31 -15.88 19.86 20.31
N ARG A 32 -15.22 20.15 21.44
CA ARG A 32 -13.77 20.38 21.49
C ARG A 32 -13.01 19.09 21.27
N LEU A 33 -13.44 18.00 21.91
CA LEU A 33 -12.87 16.67 21.69
C LEU A 33 -13.02 16.26 20.23
N SER A 34 -14.21 16.43 19.66
CA SER A 34 -14.47 16.05 18.27
C SER A 34 -13.56 16.81 17.29
N ALA A 35 -13.38 18.11 17.49
CA ALA A 35 -12.48 18.93 16.67
C ALA A 35 -11.02 18.45 16.76
N LEU A 36 -10.54 18.10 17.96
CA LEU A 36 -9.18 17.58 18.16
C LEU A 36 -8.97 16.23 17.50
N VAL A 37 -9.96 15.33 17.58
CA VAL A 37 -9.90 14.03 16.91
C VAL A 37 -9.86 14.20 15.40
N ASP A 38 -10.70 15.09 14.84
CA ASP A 38 -10.73 15.35 13.39
C ASP A 38 -9.44 16.00 12.88
N GLU A 39 -8.80 16.85 13.68
CA GLU A 39 -7.48 17.41 13.39
C GLU A 39 -6.40 16.33 13.42
N ALA A 40 -6.39 15.51 14.48
CA ALA A 40 -5.44 14.41 14.62
C ALA A 40 -5.56 13.40 13.47
N LEU A 41 -6.78 13.02 13.07
CA LEU A 41 -6.99 12.09 11.95
C LEU A 41 -6.51 12.65 10.61
N ARG A 42 -6.58 13.96 10.40
CA ARG A 42 -6.11 14.62 9.16
C ARG A 42 -4.59 14.78 9.12
N ALA A 43 -3.97 15.13 10.25
CA ALA A 43 -2.56 15.49 10.31
C ALA A 43 -1.65 14.37 10.87
N SER A 44 -2.20 13.23 11.31
CA SER A 44 -1.41 12.20 11.98
C SER A 44 -0.42 11.50 11.04
N PRO A 45 0.89 11.57 11.33
CA PRO A 45 1.91 10.82 10.58
C PRO A 45 1.75 9.31 10.70
N THR A 46 1.17 8.80 11.81
CA THR A 46 0.98 7.36 12.02
C THR A 46 -0.13 6.80 11.15
N VAL A 47 -1.19 7.58 10.90
CA VAL A 47 -2.25 7.20 9.95
C VAL A 47 -1.70 7.20 8.52
N GLN A 48 -0.89 8.21 8.17
CA GLN A 48 -0.26 8.28 6.85
C GLN A 48 0.71 7.13 6.61
N SER A 49 1.51 6.74 7.61
CA SER A 49 2.41 5.59 7.49
C SER A 49 1.64 4.28 7.34
N ALA A 50 0.53 4.10 8.05
CA ALA A 50 -0.34 2.93 7.88
C ALA A 50 -0.94 2.86 6.46
N ILE A 51 -1.40 3.99 5.91
CA ILE A 51 -1.90 4.05 4.52
C ILE A 51 -0.79 3.72 3.52
N ALA A 52 0.43 4.24 3.74
CA ALA A 52 1.59 3.93 2.89
C ALA A 52 1.95 2.44 2.94
N ALA A 53 1.95 1.83 4.13
CA ALA A 53 2.19 0.40 4.30
C ALA A 53 1.13 -0.45 3.57
N LEU A 54 -0.15 -0.04 3.62
CA LEU A 54 -1.22 -0.70 2.86
C LEU A 54 -0.99 -0.60 1.35
N ARG A 55 -0.58 0.58 0.84
CA ARG A 55 -0.26 0.76 -0.58
C ARG A 55 0.93 -0.11 -1.00
N GLN A 56 1.96 -0.18 -0.17
CA GLN A 56 3.13 -1.04 -0.40
C GLN A 56 2.72 -2.52 -0.48
N SER A 57 1.90 -2.99 0.47
CA SER A 57 1.42 -4.37 0.47
C SER A 57 0.65 -4.70 -0.82
N ARG A 58 -0.21 -3.79 -1.29
CA ARG A 58 -0.93 -3.97 -2.56
C ARG A 58 0.00 -4.01 -3.76
N ALA A 59 0.98 -3.10 -3.83
CA ALA A 59 1.97 -3.11 -4.91
C ALA A 59 2.79 -4.41 -4.94
N LEU A 60 3.09 -5.01 -3.78
CA LEU A 60 3.76 -6.31 -3.72
C LEU A 60 2.87 -7.44 -4.24
N VAL A 61 1.56 -7.40 -3.97
CA VAL A 61 0.59 -8.34 -4.57
C VAL A 61 0.56 -8.16 -6.09
N ASP A 62 0.54 -6.93 -6.59
CA ASP A 62 0.54 -6.65 -8.02
C ASP A 62 1.82 -7.16 -8.70
N VAL A 63 2.99 -6.96 -8.09
CA VAL A 63 4.27 -7.50 -8.57
C VAL A 63 4.26 -9.03 -8.58
N ALA A 64 3.75 -9.65 -7.51
CA ALA A 64 3.62 -11.10 -7.45
C ALA A 64 2.69 -11.63 -8.56
N ALA A 65 1.58 -10.94 -8.82
CA ALA A 65 0.65 -11.28 -9.89
C ALA A 65 1.27 -11.08 -11.29
N ALA A 66 2.07 -10.01 -11.48
CA ALA A 66 2.79 -9.76 -12.72
C ALA A 66 3.80 -10.87 -13.06
N GLY A 67 4.34 -11.55 -12.04
CA GLY A 67 5.19 -12.74 -12.23
C GLY A 67 4.46 -13.98 -12.76
N LEU A 68 3.13 -13.96 -12.84
CA LEU A 68 2.31 -15.07 -13.36
C LEU A 68 1.94 -14.91 -14.84
N VAL A 69 2.30 -13.77 -15.46
CA VAL A 69 2.01 -13.48 -16.87
C VAL A 69 3.31 -13.32 -17.67
N PRO A 70 3.29 -13.48 -19.01
CA PRO A 70 4.47 -13.23 -19.84
C PRO A 70 4.97 -11.79 -19.72
N SER A 71 6.29 -11.61 -19.73
CA SER A 71 6.94 -10.30 -19.71
C SER A 71 7.52 -9.98 -21.08
N VAL A 72 7.30 -8.76 -21.59
CA VAL A 72 7.93 -8.30 -22.84
C VAL A 72 8.92 -7.19 -22.52
N GLY A 73 10.15 -7.34 -22.99
CA GLY A 73 11.26 -6.43 -22.83
C GLY A 73 11.72 -5.83 -24.16
N ALA A 74 12.26 -4.61 -24.10
CA ALA A 74 12.98 -3.99 -25.21
C ALA A 74 14.22 -3.29 -24.68
N SER A 75 15.32 -3.37 -25.41
CA SER A 75 16.60 -2.81 -25.02
C SER A 75 17.29 -2.09 -26.17
N ALA A 76 18.09 -1.08 -25.82
CA ALA A 76 18.95 -0.35 -26.75
C ALA A 76 20.28 -0.06 -26.08
N SER A 77 21.38 -0.20 -26.82
CA SER A 77 22.74 0.03 -26.32
C SER A 77 23.60 0.75 -27.35
N ALA A 78 24.56 1.51 -26.85
CA ALA A 78 25.58 2.19 -27.64
C ALA A 78 26.90 2.13 -26.88
N GLN A 79 27.96 1.67 -27.52
CA GLN A 79 29.28 1.51 -26.92
C GLN A 79 30.35 2.12 -27.81
N ARG A 80 31.32 2.81 -27.21
CA ARG A 80 32.53 3.26 -27.89
C ARG A 80 33.74 2.59 -27.26
N SER A 81 34.55 1.91 -28.07
CA SER A 81 35.85 1.36 -27.65
C SER A 81 36.98 2.17 -28.29
N TYR A 82 38.09 2.31 -27.58
CA TYR A 82 39.31 2.90 -28.13
C TYR A 82 40.48 2.01 -27.74
N SER A 83 41.24 1.56 -28.73
CA SER A 83 42.50 0.86 -28.47
C SER A 83 43.64 1.62 -29.15
N LYS A 84 44.78 1.70 -28.47
CA LYS A 84 45.99 2.33 -29.02
C LYS A 84 46.48 1.67 -30.31
N ALA A 85 46.11 0.40 -30.52
CA ALA A 85 46.51 -0.41 -31.67
C ALA A 85 45.49 -0.37 -32.84
N GLN A 86 44.18 -0.17 -32.57
CA GLN A 86 43.13 -0.23 -33.60
C GLN A 86 42.30 1.06 -33.75
N GLY A 87 42.55 2.10 -32.95
CA GLY A 87 41.77 3.35 -32.98
C GLY A 87 40.43 3.24 -32.25
N GLY A 88 39.53 4.20 -32.50
CA GLY A 88 38.20 4.26 -31.88
C GLY A 88 37.11 3.58 -32.72
N SER A 89 36.31 2.71 -32.11
CA SER A 89 35.17 2.02 -32.73
C SER A 89 33.88 2.34 -31.96
N ASN A 90 32.75 2.43 -32.65
CA ASN A 90 31.43 2.53 -32.04
C ASN A 90 30.59 1.32 -32.44
N SER A 91 29.81 0.79 -31.51
CA SER A 91 28.79 -0.22 -31.77
C SER A 91 27.45 0.23 -31.19
N PHE A 92 26.37 -0.14 -31.86
CA PHE A 92 24.99 0.12 -31.46
C PHE A 92 24.21 -1.19 -31.51
N GLY A 93 23.33 -1.41 -30.55
CA GLY A 93 22.48 -2.60 -30.48
C GLY A 93 21.04 -2.24 -30.11
N LEU A 94 20.09 -2.95 -30.72
CA LEU A 94 18.66 -2.92 -30.38
C LEU A 94 18.21 -4.35 -30.15
N GLY A 95 17.37 -4.59 -29.15
CA GLY A 95 16.89 -5.92 -28.77
C GLY A 95 15.45 -5.89 -28.29
N VAL A 96 14.77 -7.02 -28.44
CA VAL A 96 13.40 -7.27 -27.94
C VAL A 96 13.33 -8.72 -27.48
N ASP A 97 12.68 -8.96 -26.35
CA ASP A 97 12.50 -10.26 -25.72
C ASP A 97 11.08 -10.40 -25.16
N ALA A 98 10.57 -11.63 -25.10
CA ALA A 98 9.20 -11.96 -24.70
C ALA A 98 9.13 -13.36 -24.08
#